data_AF-A0A2N0XHY3-F1
#
_entry.id   AF-A0A2N0XHY3-F1
#
_cell.length_a   1.000
_cell.length_b   1.000
_cell.length_c   1.000
_cell.angle_alpha   90.00
_cell.angle_beta   90.00
_cell.angle_gamma   90.00
#
_symmetry.space_group_name_H-M   'P 1'
#
loop_
_entity.id
_entity.type
_entity.pdbx_description
1 polymer ?
#
loop_
_entity_poly.entity_id
_entity_poly.type
_entity_poly.pdbx_seq_one_letter_code
_entity_poly.pdbx_strand_id
1 'polypeptide(L)'
;MKKLTLILFLMVAIFAFGQKCNYTTAVNSENLKQTGKFKLLIRNNDEKSLKISKELIFCNMRLEKLEFYNERTKTFEAAHIPKKDIDCFTYHNKAINLRPGQTYIYDIDIKSDFDVLQSNKFFEKANERKYRFKLTFSVDDYDRCGESNTLITDWIYKN
;
A
#
# COMPACT_ATOMS: atom_id res chain seq x y z
N MET A 1 41.15 -16.15 -5.97
CA MET A 1 40.20 -17.23 -5.56
C MET A 1 40.31 -17.35 -4.06
N LYS A 2 39.33 -17.10 -3.20
CA LYS A 2 37.88 -17.28 -3.31
C LYS A 2 37.15 -16.09 -2.66
N LYS A 3 36.28 -15.46 -3.44
CA LYS A 3 35.12 -14.71 -2.95
C LYS A 3 34.15 -15.72 -2.33
N LEU A 4 33.80 -15.62 -1.06
CA LEU A 4 32.69 -16.32 -0.40
C LEU A 4 32.70 -15.81 1.05
N THR A 5 31.69 -15.19 1.64
CA THR A 5 30.32 -14.91 1.22
C THR A 5 29.85 -13.85 2.21
N LEU A 6 29.70 -12.60 1.78
CA LEU A 6 28.99 -11.59 2.55
C LEU A 6 27.50 -11.90 2.41
N ILE A 7 27.01 -12.89 3.15
CA ILE A 7 25.56 -13.08 3.34
C ILE A 7 25.16 -12.03 4.36
N LEU A 8 25.04 -10.79 3.88
CA LEU A 8 24.32 -9.75 4.57
C LEU A 8 22.86 -10.22 4.59
N PHE A 9 22.44 -10.76 5.73
CA PHE A 9 21.05 -11.06 6.02
C PHE A 9 20.24 -9.78 5.79
N LEU A 10 19.54 -9.74 4.65
CA LEU A 10 18.51 -8.77 4.37
C LEU A 10 17.38 -9.08 5.36
N MET A 11 17.48 -8.57 6.59
CA MET A 11 16.35 -8.47 7.49
C MET A 11 15.40 -7.45 6.86
N VAL A 12 14.63 -7.90 5.88
CA VAL A 12 13.38 -7.24 5.50
C VAL A 12 12.60 -7.21 6.79
N ALA A 13 12.39 -6.02 7.34
CA ALA A 13 11.56 -5.84 8.51
C ALA A 13 10.13 -6.21 8.09
N ILE A 14 9.78 -7.49 8.28
CA ILE A 14 8.42 -7.98 8.13
C ILE A 14 7.71 -7.51 9.39
N PHE A 15 7.21 -6.27 9.39
CA PHE A 15 6.29 -5.82 10.40
C PHE A 15 4.96 -6.53 10.16
N ALA A 16 4.78 -7.68 10.81
CA ALA A 16 3.51 -8.37 10.85
C ALA A 16 2.54 -7.57 11.73
N PHE A 17 1.78 -6.66 11.13
CA PHE A 17 0.65 -6.03 11.81
C PHE A 17 -0.47 -7.07 11.92
N GLY A 18 -0.74 -7.52 13.15
CA GLY A 18 -1.86 -8.41 13.45
C GLY A 18 -3.18 -7.66 13.33
N GLN A 19 -3.72 -7.52 12.11
CA GLN A 19 -5.15 -7.36 11.92
C GLN A 19 -5.81 -8.70 12.29
N LYS A 20 -7.10 -8.74 12.64
CA LYS A 20 -7.84 -10.00 12.94
C LYS A 20 -7.83 -11.01 11.77
N CYS A 21 -7.32 -10.57 10.62
CA CYS A 21 -7.15 -11.30 9.39
C CYS A 21 -5.71 -11.85 9.29
N ASN A 22 -5.56 -13.14 9.00
CA ASN A 22 -4.25 -13.76 8.90
C ASN A 22 -3.68 -13.57 7.49
N TYR A 23 -3.17 -12.36 7.20
CA TYR A 23 -2.41 -12.06 5.99
C TYR A 23 -1.16 -11.24 6.31
N THR A 24 -0.25 -11.15 5.35
CA THR A 24 0.90 -10.24 5.42
C THR A 24 0.93 -9.36 4.19
N THR A 25 1.30 -8.09 4.39
CA THR A 25 1.58 -7.16 3.31
C THR A 25 3.07 -6.86 3.24
N ALA A 26 3.59 -6.64 2.04
CA ALA A 26 4.94 -6.13 1.84
C ALA A 26 4.94 -5.14 0.68
N VAL A 27 5.83 -4.15 0.75
CA VAL A 27 5.92 -3.07 -0.22
C VAL A 27 7.31 -3.10 -0.84
N ASN A 28 7.38 -3.07 -2.17
CA ASN A 28 8.59 -2.71 -2.90
C ASN A 28 8.39 -1.35 -3.58
N SER A 29 9.06 -0.32 -3.05
CA SER A 29 8.98 1.07 -3.52
C SER A 29 10.26 1.57 -4.20
N GLU A 30 11.13 0.68 -4.69
CA GLU A 30 12.44 1.02 -5.27
C GLU A 30 12.38 2.10 -6.36
N ASN A 31 11.34 2.06 -7.21
CA ASN A 31 11.16 2.99 -8.33
C ASN A 31 10.07 4.06 -8.10
N LEU A 32 9.56 4.18 -6.87
CA LEU A 32 8.40 5.03 -6.56
C LEU A 32 8.67 6.49 -6.85
N LYS A 33 9.87 7.00 -6.52
CA LYS A 33 10.23 8.40 -6.71
C LYS A 33 10.24 8.78 -8.20
N GLN A 34 10.78 7.92 -9.05
CA GLN A 34 10.99 8.19 -10.47
C GLN A 34 9.72 7.94 -11.28
N THR A 35 8.97 6.90 -10.94
CA THR A 35 7.89 6.40 -11.79
C THR A 35 6.49 6.64 -11.22
N GLY A 36 6.37 6.93 -9.92
CA GLY A 36 5.09 6.91 -9.22
C GLY A 36 4.56 5.50 -8.98
N LYS A 37 5.33 4.45 -9.29
CA LYS A 37 4.89 3.06 -9.21
C LYS A 37 5.58 2.31 -8.08
N PHE A 38 4.84 1.44 -7.43
CA PHE A 38 5.38 0.50 -6.44
C PHE A 38 4.62 -0.83 -6.50
N LYS A 39 5.21 -1.87 -5.92
CA LYS A 39 4.55 -3.18 -5.80
C LYS A 39 4.03 -3.40 -4.39
N LEU A 40 2.77 -3.78 -4.28
CA LEU A 40 2.18 -4.25 -3.05
C LEU A 40 1.97 -5.75 -3.13
N LEU A 41 2.60 -6.49 -2.24
CA LEU A 41 2.43 -7.92 -2.10
C LEU A 41 1.43 -8.17 -0.98
N ILE A 42 0.46 -9.05 -1.22
CA ILE A 42 -0.45 -9.58 -0.20
C ILE A 42 -0.28 -11.09 -0.18
N ARG A 43 0.02 -11.64 0.99
CA ARG A 43 0.10 -13.08 1.22
C ARG A 43 -1.02 -13.51 2.15
N ASN A 44 -1.81 -14.48 1.71
CA ASN A 44 -2.79 -15.12 2.58
C ASN A 44 -2.07 -16.15 3.47
N ASN A 45 -2.08 -15.91 4.78
CA ASN A 45 -1.50 -16.81 5.78
C ASN A 45 -2.57 -17.65 6.50
N ASP A 46 -3.85 -17.46 6.17
CA ASP A 46 -4.95 -18.24 6.72
C ASP A 46 -5.09 -19.59 6.02
N GLU A 47 -5.85 -20.50 6.65
CA GLU A 47 -6.21 -21.81 6.14
C GLU A 47 -7.34 -21.76 5.10
N LYS A 48 -8.05 -20.62 5.01
CA LYS A 48 -9.13 -20.38 4.05
C LYS A 48 -8.69 -19.42 2.95
N SER A 49 -9.40 -19.43 1.82
CA SER A 49 -9.16 -18.45 0.76
C SER A 49 -9.61 -17.05 1.19
N LEU A 50 -8.85 -16.03 0.78
CA LEU A 50 -9.16 -14.61 0.99
C LEU A 50 -9.64 -14.01 -0.32
N LYS A 51 -10.82 -13.39 -0.33
CA LYS A 51 -11.31 -12.67 -1.52
C LYS A 51 -10.77 -11.24 -1.53
N ILE A 52 -10.00 -10.91 -2.57
CA ILE A 52 -9.38 -9.60 -2.75
C ILE A 52 -9.76 -9.00 -4.09
N SER A 53 -9.74 -7.66 -4.20
CA SER A 53 -9.87 -6.97 -5.48
C SER A 53 -8.75 -7.40 -6.43
N LYS A 54 -9.04 -7.58 -7.72
CA LYS A 54 -8.05 -7.95 -8.73
C LYS A 54 -7.06 -6.81 -8.99
N GLU A 55 -7.55 -5.58 -8.89
CA GLU A 55 -6.79 -4.35 -9.05
C GLU A 55 -7.05 -3.42 -7.87
N LEU A 56 -6.08 -2.55 -7.59
CA LEU A 56 -6.20 -1.48 -6.61
C LEU A 56 -6.03 -0.16 -7.32
N ILE A 57 -7.07 0.65 -7.27
CA ILE A 57 -7.15 1.97 -7.90
C ILE A 57 -7.85 2.93 -6.94
N PHE A 58 -7.84 4.23 -7.24
CA PHE A 58 -8.50 5.26 -6.41
C PHE A 58 -9.97 4.97 -6.06
N CYS A 59 -10.69 4.12 -6.80
CA CYS A 59 -12.07 3.73 -6.49
C CYS A 59 -12.20 2.80 -5.28
N ASN A 60 -11.33 1.80 -5.14
CA ASN A 60 -11.35 0.81 -4.06
C ASN A 60 -10.19 0.94 -3.07
N MET A 61 -9.38 1.98 -3.22
CA MET A 61 -8.28 2.36 -2.33
C MET A 61 -8.49 3.76 -1.76
N ARG A 62 -8.01 4.02 -0.53
CA ARG A 62 -7.98 5.34 0.10
C ARG A 62 -6.61 5.61 0.71
N LEU A 63 -6.30 6.89 0.87
CA LEU A 63 -5.14 7.34 1.63
C LEU A 63 -5.50 7.41 3.11
N GLU A 64 -4.93 6.52 3.90
CA GLU A 64 -5.17 6.42 5.35
C GLU A 64 -4.32 7.44 6.11
N LYS A 65 -3.04 7.54 5.75
CA LYS A 65 -2.09 8.50 6.33
C LYS A 65 -1.14 9.03 5.27
N LEU A 66 -0.74 10.28 5.44
CA LEU A 66 0.26 10.96 4.64
C LEU A 66 1.08 11.84 5.57
N GLU A 67 2.40 11.71 5.51
CA GLU A 67 3.30 12.49 6.32
C GLU A 67 4.47 13.01 5.47
N PHE A 68 4.80 14.28 5.63
CA PHE A 68 5.95 14.88 4.98
C PHE A 68 7.13 14.92 5.94
N TYR A 69 8.32 14.65 5.43
CA TYR A 69 9.54 14.82 6.20
C TYR A 69 9.86 16.31 6.38
N ASN A 70 10.08 16.71 7.63
CA ASN A 70 10.53 18.05 7.97
C ASN A 70 12.04 18.02 8.25
N GLU A 71 12.81 18.70 7.39
CA GLU A 71 14.27 18.71 7.49
C GLU A 71 14.80 19.46 8.72
N ARG A 72 14.01 20.36 9.33
CA ARG A 72 14.40 21.11 10.54
C ARG A 72 14.26 20.26 11.79
N THR A 73 13.13 19.59 11.95
CA THR A 73 12.80 18.75 13.12
C THR A 73 13.31 17.32 12.96
N LYS A 74 13.70 16.92 11.74
CA LYS A 74 14.12 15.56 11.37
C LYS A 74 13.03 14.51 11.62
N THR A 75 11.77 14.91 11.62
CA THR A 75 10.61 14.04 11.85
C THR A 75 9.67 14.03 10.64
N PHE A 76 8.82 13.01 10.57
CA PHE A 76 7.68 12.99 9.67
C PHE A 76 6.47 13.64 10.36
N GLU A 77 5.85 14.60 9.69
CA GLU A 77 4.74 15.40 10.20
C GLU A 77 3.49 15.13 9.36
N ALA A 78 2.36 14.96 10.04
CA ALA A 78 1.08 14.62 9.40
C ALA A 78 0.63 15.71 8.42
N ALA A 79 0.23 15.28 7.23
CA ALA A 79 -0.39 16.12 6.23
C ALA A 79 -1.92 16.08 6.35
N HIS A 80 -2.58 17.17 5.96
CA HIS A 80 -4.03 17.14 5.79
C HIS A 80 -4.40 16.25 4.60
N ILE A 81 -5.28 15.27 4.83
CA ILE A 81 -5.87 14.42 3.81
C ILE A 81 -7.28 14.94 3.56
N PRO A 82 -7.58 15.51 2.38
CA PRO A 82 -8.92 15.98 2.07
C PRO A 82 -9.87 14.79 1.97
N LYS A 83 -11.07 14.93 2.55
CA LYS A 83 -12.17 14.01 2.29
C LYS A 83 -12.77 14.39 0.94
N LYS A 84 -12.49 13.57 -0.08
CA LYS A 84 -13.05 13.75 -1.41
C LYS A 84 -14.06 12.67 -1.71
N ASP A 85 -15.20 13.10 -2.24
CA ASP A 85 -16.13 12.20 -2.89
C ASP A 85 -15.56 11.84 -4.25
N ILE A 86 -15.49 10.55 -4.53
CA ILE A 86 -14.89 10.00 -5.74
C ILE A 86 -16.01 9.31 -6.50
N ASP A 87 -16.29 9.79 -7.70
CA ASP A 87 -17.23 9.13 -8.59
C ASP A 87 -16.60 7.84 -9.13
N CYS A 88 -17.21 6.71 -8.74
CA CYS A 88 -16.83 5.37 -9.16
C CYS A 88 -18.04 4.60 -9.70
N PHE A 89 -19.10 5.27 -10.15
CA PHE A 89 -20.35 4.62 -10.57
C PHE A 89 -20.16 3.65 -11.75
N THR A 90 -19.15 3.88 -12.59
CA THR A 90 -18.82 3.02 -13.74
C THR A 90 -17.78 1.95 -13.41
N TYR A 91 -17.18 2.00 -12.21
CA TYR A 91 -16.17 1.03 -11.80
C TYR A 91 -16.83 -0.22 -11.21
N HIS A 92 -16.59 -1.35 -11.87
CA HIS A 92 -17.04 -2.66 -11.39
C HIS A 92 -15.87 -3.44 -10.82
N ASN A 93 -15.82 -3.54 -9.49
CA ASN A 93 -14.75 -4.26 -8.81
C ASN A 93 -14.76 -5.74 -9.22
N LYS A 94 -13.64 -6.21 -9.80
CA LYS A 94 -13.44 -7.65 -10.04
C LYS A 94 -12.69 -8.22 -8.85
N ALA A 95 -13.18 -9.31 -8.28
CA ALA A 95 -12.50 -10.01 -7.21
C ALA A 95 -11.75 -11.25 -7.70
N ILE A 96 -10.74 -11.65 -6.95
CA ILE A 96 -10.02 -12.92 -7.07
C ILE A 96 -9.99 -13.61 -5.71
N ASN A 97 -9.94 -14.94 -5.74
CA ASN A 97 -9.77 -15.75 -4.53
C ASN A 97 -8.30 -16.10 -4.36
N LEU A 98 -7.67 -15.51 -3.34
CA LEU A 98 -6.30 -15.79 -2.95
C LEU A 98 -6.26 -16.99 -2.02
N ARG A 99 -5.78 -18.15 -2.50
CA ARG A 99 -5.78 -19.40 -1.71
C ARG A 99 -4.78 -19.34 -0.54
N PRO A 100 -4.91 -20.24 0.46
CA PRO A 100 -3.95 -20.37 1.55
C PRO A 100 -2.50 -20.42 1.06
N GLY A 101 -1.62 -19.64 1.67
CA GLY A 101 -0.19 -19.57 1.35
C GLY A 101 0.15 -18.89 0.02
N GLN A 102 -0.83 -18.46 -0.77
CA GLN A 102 -0.58 -17.74 -2.02
C GLN A 102 -0.26 -16.28 -1.77
N THR A 103 0.55 -15.73 -2.68
CA THR A 103 0.88 -14.31 -2.73
C THR A 103 0.35 -13.72 -4.03
N TYR A 104 -0.35 -12.60 -3.93
CA TYR A 104 -0.73 -11.76 -5.06
C TYR A 104 0.06 -10.47 -5.03
N ILE A 105 0.40 -9.95 -6.20
CA ILE A 105 1.21 -8.74 -6.34
C ILE A 105 0.40 -7.73 -7.16
N TYR A 106 0.15 -6.57 -6.58
CA TYR A 106 -0.38 -5.41 -7.27
C TYR A 106 0.77 -4.54 -7.76
N ASP A 107 0.68 -4.11 -9.01
CA ASP A 107 1.47 -2.98 -9.53
C ASP A 107 0.60 -1.72 -9.36
N ILE A 108 0.95 -0.86 -8.41
CA ILE A 108 0.16 0.34 -8.07
C ILE A 108 0.86 1.57 -8.64
N ASP A 109 0.11 2.39 -9.38
CA ASP A 109 0.55 3.69 -9.89
C ASP A 109 -0.13 4.80 -9.08
N ILE A 110 0.61 5.43 -8.17
CA ILE A 110 0.06 6.48 -7.31
C ILE A 110 0.02 7.83 -7.99
N LYS A 111 0.59 8.00 -9.18
CA LYS A 111 0.69 9.32 -9.80
C LYS A 111 -0.69 9.86 -10.14
N SER A 112 -1.48 9.09 -10.90
CA SER A 112 -2.87 9.44 -11.22
C SER A 112 -3.77 9.34 -9.99
N ASP A 113 -3.56 8.33 -9.16
CA ASP A 113 -4.45 8.04 -8.05
C ASP A 113 -4.34 9.10 -6.95
N PHE A 114 -3.15 9.62 -6.66
CA PHE A 114 -2.98 10.65 -5.63
C PHE A 114 -3.46 12.01 -6.11
N ASP A 115 -3.48 12.26 -7.41
CA ASP A 115 -4.09 13.48 -7.94
C ASP A 115 -5.59 13.51 -7.64
N VAL A 116 -6.24 12.34 -7.72
CA VAL A 116 -7.62 12.14 -7.29
C VAL A 116 -7.70 12.19 -5.75
N LEU A 117 -6.94 11.36 -5.04
CA LEU A 117 -7.05 11.17 -3.58
C LEU A 117 -6.56 12.36 -2.74
N GLN A 118 -5.70 13.24 -3.26
CA GLN A 118 -5.13 14.39 -2.55
C GLN A 118 -5.45 15.70 -3.27
N SER A 119 -4.79 15.98 -4.40
CA SER A 119 -4.96 17.25 -5.11
C SER A 119 -4.37 17.15 -6.51
N ASN A 120 -4.91 17.89 -7.46
CA ASN A 120 -4.40 17.91 -8.83
C ASN A 120 -2.87 18.21 -8.88
N LYS A 121 -2.11 17.37 -9.60
CA LYS A 121 -0.65 17.37 -9.69
C LYS A 121 0.06 17.21 -8.35
N PHE A 122 -0.51 16.42 -7.44
CA PHE A 122 0.08 16.15 -6.14
C PHE A 122 1.47 15.54 -6.32
N PHE A 123 1.58 14.52 -7.19
CA PHE A 123 2.83 13.80 -7.36
C PHE A 123 3.94 14.70 -7.88
N GLU A 124 3.66 15.55 -8.87
CA GLU A 124 4.62 16.53 -9.39
C GLU A 124 5.02 17.56 -8.34
N LYS A 125 4.05 18.14 -7.61
CA LYS A 125 4.32 19.16 -6.58
C LYS A 125 5.10 18.59 -5.39
N ALA A 126 4.87 17.32 -5.05
CA ALA A 126 5.53 16.62 -3.96
C ALA A 126 6.78 15.84 -4.43
N ASN A 127 7.20 15.98 -5.69
CA ASN A 127 8.24 15.12 -6.25
C ASN A 127 9.60 15.32 -5.56
N GLU A 128 9.92 16.55 -5.17
CA GLU A 128 11.17 16.90 -4.47
C GLU A 128 11.09 16.68 -2.95
N ARG A 129 9.90 16.40 -2.42
CA ARG A 129 9.69 16.18 -0.99
C ARG A 129 9.83 14.71 -0.65
N LYS A 130 10.46 14.43 0.49
CA LYS A 130 10.39 13.12 1.14
C LYS A 130 9.05 13.02 1.87
N TYR A 131 8.30 11.96 1.60
CA TYR A 131 7.06 11.70 2.30
C TYR A 131 6.82 10.21 2.44
N ARG A 132 5.98 9.86 3.41
CA ARG A 132 5.52 8.49 3.61
C ARG A 132 4.01 8.45 3.71
N PHE A 133 3.43 7.33 3.35
CA PHE A 133 1.98 7.18 3.37
C PHE A 133 1.55 5.75 3.70
N LYS A 134 0.30 5.62 4.12
CA LYS A 134 -0.39 4.34 4.25
C LYS A 134 -1.62 4.35 3.38
N LEU A 135 -1.84 3.25 2.68
CA LEU A 135 -3.04 3.02 1.90
C LEU A 135 -3.95 2.07 2.64
N THR A 136 -5.24 2.23 2.38
CA THR A 136 -6.26 1.36 2.91
C THR A 136 -7.18 0.92 1.78
N PHE A 137 -7.61 -0.33 1.77
CA PHE A 137 -8.53 -0.87 0.77
C PHE A 137 -9.35 -2.02 1.33
N SER A 138 -10.56 -2.16 0.80
CA SER A 138 -11.48 -3.19 1.24
C SER A 138 -11.11 -4.56 0.66
N VAL A 139 -11.28 -5.59 1.47
CA VAL A 139 -11.31 -7.00 1.05
C VAL A 139 -12.77 -7.44 1.00
N ASP A 140 -13.20 -8.00 -0.12
CA ASP A 140 -14.65 -8.12 -0.41
C ASP A 140 -15.37 -9.17 0.42
N ASP A 141 -14.66 -10.13 1.02
CA ASP A 141 -15.30 -11.19 1.82
C ASP A 141 -14.27 -11.90 2.69
N TYR A 142 -14.28 -11.60 4.00
CA TYR A 142 -13.50 -12.35 4.97
C TYR A 142 -14.22 -12.34 6.32
N ASP A 143 -15.00 -13.40 6.56
CA ASP A 143 -15.81 -13.62 7.77
C ASP A 143 -15.07 -13.41 9.11
N ARG A 144 -13.73 -13.44 9.12
CA ARG A 144 -12.89 -13.37 10.33
C ARG A 144 -12.24 -12.01 10.60
N CYS A 145 -12.45 -11.00 9.75
CA CYS A 145 -11.88 -9.64 9.98
C CYS A 145 -12.75 -8.79 10.93
N GLY A 146 -13.94 -9.27 11.35
CA GLY A 146 -14.90 -8.48 12.13
C GLY A 146 -15.54 -7.37 11.29
N GLU A 147 -15.94 -6.26 11.92
CA GLU A 147 -16.62 -5.13 11.25
C GLU A 147 -15.76 -4.35 10.25
N SER A 148 -14.45 -4.62 10.18
CA SER A 148 -13.54 -3.93 9.26
C SER A 148 -12.85 -4.92 8.33
N ASN A 149 -13.47 -5.15 7.19
CA ASN A 149 -12.87 -5.83 6.03
C ASN A 149 -11.88 -4.91 5.30
N THR A 150 -11.01 -4.25 6.04
CA THR A 150 -10.15 -3.20 5.51
C THR A 150 -8.70 -3.53 5.81
N LEU A 151 -7.89 -3.62 4.76
CA LEU A 151 -6.47 -3.83 4.85
C LEU A 151 -5.73 -2.50 4.84
N ILE A 152 -4.78 -2.33 5.75
CA ILE A 152 -3.93 -1.13 5.81
C ILE A 152 -2.49 -1.55 5.50
N THR A 153 -1.84 -0.84 4.59
CA THR A 153 -0.43 -1.11 4.27
C THR A 153 0.48 -0.71 5.42
N ASP A 154 1.70 -1.26 5.44
CA ASP A 154 2.77 -0.60 6.17
C ASP A 154 3.13 0.76 5.52
N TRP A 155 4.00 1.54 6.15
CA TRP A 155 4.50 2.79 5.62
C TRP A 155 5.22 2.58 4.28
N ILE A 156 4.72 3.28 3.26
CA ILE A 156 5.34 3.35 1.94
C ILE A 156 6.12 4.66 1.89
N TYR A 157 7.43 4.58 1.63
CA TYR A 157 8.32 5.73 1.63
C TYR A 157 8.65 6.16 0.20
N LYS A 158 8.41 7.44 -0.12
CA LYS A 158 9.01 8.12 -1.26
C LYS A 158 10.13 9.02 -0.75
N ASN A 159 11.37 8.58 -0.94
CA ASN A 159 12.59 9.28 -0.54
C ASN A 159 13.26 9.99 -1.71
#